data_AF-A0A8H7I3K6-F1
#
_entry.id   AF-A0A8H7I3K6-F1
#
_cell.length_a   1.000
_cell.length_b   1.000
_cell.length_c   1.000
_cell.angle_alpha   90.00
_cell.angle_beta   90.00
_cell.angle_gamma   90.00
#
_symmetry.space_group_name_H-M   'P 1'
#
loop_
_entity.id
_entity.type
_entity.pdbx_description
1 polymer ?
#
loop_
_entity_poly.entity_id
_entity_poly.type
_entity_poly.pdbx_seq_one_letter_code
_entity_poly.pdbx_strand_id
1 'polypeptide(L)'
;MTDKAADWALPIIGQSSRARVTPNHYPALTAKFKEAFADPDAKRAAARKIAALTQTTTTSEYVTEFRNLMAELDWNTEAYIAQFTRGLHWKVKELLSTKDNIPTTT
;
A
#
# COMPACT_ATOMS: atom_id res chain seq x y z
N MET A 1 23.35 -8.76 23.24
CA MET A 1 22.89 -7.79 22.22
C MET A 1 21.38 -7.67 22.36
N THR A 2 20.90 -6.89 23.33
CA THR A 2 19.46 -6.88 23.68
C THR A 2 18.89 -5.47 23.88
N ASP A 3 19.61 -4.42 23.46
CA ASP A 3 19.28 -3.04 23.86
C ASP A 3 18.72 -2.10 22.78
N LYS A 4 18.96 -2.34 21.47
CA LYS A 4 18.45 -1.39 20.46
C LYS A 4 16.92 -1.34 20.37
N ALA A 5 16.25 -2.46 20.61
CA ALA A 5 14.80 -2.50 20.58
C ALA A 5 14.16 -1.91 21.85
N ALA A 6 14.86 -1.99 22.98
CA ALA A 6 14.40 -1.43 24.24
C ALA A 6 14.48 0.10 24.21
N ASP A 7 15.54 0.68 23.64
CA ASP A 7 15.74 2.13 23.58
C ASP A 7 14.59 2.89 22.90
N TRP A 8 13.99 2.35 21.84
CA TRP A 8 12.85 2.98 21.17
C TRP A 8 11.49 2.64 21.82
N ALA A 9 11.36 1.44 22.42
CA ALA A 9 10.09 0.97 22.98
C ALA A 9 9.81 1.46 24.42
N LEU A 10 10.85 1.58 25.26
CA LEU A 10 10.76 1.98 26.67
C LEU A 10 10.09 3.33 26.92
N PRO A 11 10.36 4.43 26.18
CA PRO A 11 9.66 5.70 26.41
C PRO A 11 8.15 5.63 26.11
N ILE A 12 7.73 4.74 25.20
CA ILE A 12 6.31 4.52 24.87
C ILE A 12 5.63 3.74 26.01
N ILE A 13 6.30 2.70 26.51
CA ILE A 13 5.81 1.88 27.63
C ILE A 13 5.83 2.67 28.95
N GLY A 14 6.84 3.51 29.17
CA GLY A 14 7.00 4.33 30.38
C GLY A 14 5.98 5.47 30.51
N GLN A 15 5.42 5.96 29.40
CA GLN A 15 4.25 6.85 29.42
C GLN A 15 2.96 6.11 29.82
N SER A 16 2.93 4.78 29.66
CA SER A 16 1.78 3.92 29.93
C SER A 16 1.67 3.47 31.40
N SER A 17 2.75 3.58 32.19
CA SER A 17 2.75 3.20 33.62
C SER A 17 2.18 4.27 34.55
N ARG A 18 1.97 5.50 34.06
CA ARG A 18 1.35 6.61 34.82
C ARG A 18 -0.12 6.87 34.48
N ALA A 19 -0.65 6.29 33.41
CA ALA A 19 -2.05 6.42 33.03
C ALA A 19 -2.60 5.02 32.71
N ARG A 20 -3.59 4.56 33.49
CA ARG A 20 -4.38 3.34 33.28
C ARG A 20 -4.35 2.90 31.81
N VAL A 21 -3.68 1.77 31.53
CA VAL A 21 -3.59 1.17 30.19
C VAL A 21 -4.99 0.99 29.65
N THR A 22 -5.40 1.91 28.78
CA THR A 22 -6.69 1.89 28.10
C THR A 22 -6.47 1.26 26.72
N PRO A 23 -7.45 0.51 26.18
CA PRO A 23 -7.35 -0.19 24.89
C PRO A 23 -6.88 0.67 23.70
N ASN A 24 -6.96 2.00 23.80
CA ASN A 24 -6.51 2.97 22.80
C ASN A 24 -4.98 3.06 22.60
N HIS A 25 -4.15 2.37 23.39
CA HIS A 25 -2.68 2.44 23.25
C HIS A 25 -2.11 1.50 22.18
N TYR A 26 -2.86 0.46 21.81
CA TYR A 26 -2.38 -0.54 20.86
C TYR A 26 -2.18 0.00 19.43
N PRO A 27 -3.07 0.85 18.86
CA PRO A 27 -2.84 1.48 17.56
C PRO A 27 -1.63 2.41 17.54
N ALA A 28 -1.40 3.18 18.61
CA ALA A 28 -0.29 4.11 18.72
C ALA A 28 1.08 3.40 18.78
N LEU A 29 1.15 2.29 19.53
CA LEU A 29 2.33 1.42 19.56
C LEU A 29 2.60 0.80 18.19
N THR A 30 1.56 0.29 17.53
CA THR A 30 1.66 -0.32 16.20
C THR A 30 2.12 0.69 15.14
N ALA A 31 1.63 1.92 15.19
CA ALA A 31 2.06 2.99 14.28
C ALA A 31 3.55 3.33 14.47
N LYS A 32 4.01 3.52 15.71
CA LYS A 32 5.43 3.79 16.00
C LYS A 32 6.35 2.62 15.68
N PHE A 33 5.88 1.39 15.90
CA PHE A 33 6.61 0.19 15.47
C PHE A 33 6.76 0.18 13.94
N LYS A 34 5.67 0.40 13.20
CA LYS A 34 5.72 0.49 11.73
C LYS A 34 6.66 1.60 11.26
N GLU A 35 6.68 2.75 11.92
CA GLU A 35 7.57 3.86 11.58
C GLU A 35 9.04 3.53 11.84
N ALA A 36 9.36 2.95 13.01
CA ALA A 36 10.72 2.63 13.41
C ALA A 36 11.36 1.52 12.54
N PHE A 37 10.54 0.62 11.98
CA PHE A 37 10.99 -0.51 11.17
C PHE A 37 10.58 -0.40 9.69
N ALA A 38 9.90 0.66 9.27
CA ALA A 38 9.63 0.90 7.86
C ALA A 38 10.95 1.17 7.14
N ASP A 39 11.17 0.48 6.02
CA ASP A 39 12.29 0.74 5.13
C ASP A 39 11.86 1.78 4.07
N PRO A 40 12.37 3.04 4.13
CA PRO A 40 12.05 4.06 3.15
C PRO A 40 12.54 3.69 1.74
N ASP A 41 13.60 2.88 1.64
CA ASP A 41 14.14 2.45 0.35
C ASP A 41 13.28 1.36 -0.27
N ALA A 42 12.68 0.49 0.55
CA ALA A 42 11.64 -0.43 0.10
C ALA A 42 10.44 0.33 -0.50
N LYS A 43 9.91 1.35 0.20
CA LYS A 43 8.82 2.20 -0.34
C LYS A 43 9.20 2.89 -1.65
N ARG A 44 10.42 3.44 -1.75
CA ARG A 44 10.91 4.05 -3.00
C ARG A 44 11.08 3.03 -4.12
N ALA A 45 11.52 1.80 -3.81
CA ALA A 45 11.62 0.72 -4.78
C ALA A 45 10.22 0.30 -5.28
N ALA A 46 9.26 0.14 -4.39
CA ALA A 46 7.86 -0.15 -4.73
C ALA A 46 7.26 0.94 -5.61
N ALA A 47 7.49 2.21 -5.27
CA ALA A 47 7.02 3.36 -6.06
C ALA A 47 7.60 3.35 -7.49
N ARG A 48 8.89 3.04 -7.65
CA ARG A 48 9.51 2.90 -8.98
C ARG A 48 8.94 1.72 -9.76
N LYS A 49 8.77 0.57 -9.09
CA LYS A 49 8.19 -0.64 -9.70
C LYS A 49 6.76 -0.40 -10.17
N ILE A 50 5.89 0.16 -9.32
CA ILE A 50 4.48 0.38 -9.68
C ILE A 50 4.35 1.40 -10.81
N ALA A 51 5.21 2.43 -10.84
CA ALA A 51 5.24 3.43 -11.92
C ALA A 51 5.64 2.85 -13.28
N ALA A 52 6.53 1.85 -13.27
CA ALA A 52 6.98 1.13 -14.47
C ALA A 52 6.10 -0.09 -14.82
N LEU A 53 5.16 -0.46 -13.94
CA LEU A 53 4.35 -1.66 -14.11
C LEU A 53 3.41 -1.52 -15.30
N THR A 54 3.52 -2.45 -16.25
CA THR A 54 2.64 -2.57 -17.42
C THR A 54 2.20 -4.01 -17.57
N GLN A 55 0.95 -4.24 -17.96
CA GLN A 55 0.42 -5.57 -18.22
C GLN A 55 1.07 -6.17 -19.48
N THR A 56 2.03 -7.04 -19.29
CA THR A 56 2.72 -7.81 -20.36
C THR A 56 2.22 -9.24 -20.49
N THR A 57 1.56 -9.76 -19.45
CA THR A 57 1.04 -11.14 -19.38
C THR A 57 -0.47 -11.14 -19.12
N THR A 58 -0.97 -12.04 -18.27
CA THR A 58 -2.38 -12.15 -17.93
C THR A 58 -2.84 -10.98 -17.04
N THR A 59 -4.11 -10.60 -17.14
CA THR A 59 -4.67 -9.54 -16.28
C THR A 59 -4.60 -9.95 -14.80
N SER A 60 -4.72 -11.24 -14.49
CA SER A 60 -4.66 -11.75 -13.12
C SER A 60 -3.26 -11.56 -12.50
N GLU A 61 -2.20 -11.86 -13.26
CA GLU A 61 -0.82 -11.63 -12.82
C GLU A 61 -0.56 -10.14 -12.60
N TYR A 62 -0.93 -9.30 -13.56
CA TYR A 62 -0.81 -7.84 -13.43
C TYR A 62 -1.54 -7.29 -12.20
N VAL A 63 -2.78 -7.71 -11.95
CA VAL A 63 -3.55 -7.30 -10.76
C VAL A 63 -2.87 -7.77 -9.47
N THR A 64 -2.32 -8.98 -9.47
CA THR A 64 -1.62 -9.54 -8.30
C THR A 64 -0.36 -8.74 -7.99
N GLU A 65 0.47 -8.45 -9.00
CA GLU A 65 1.67 -7.64 -8.84
C GLU A 65 1.34 -6.21 -8.40
N PHE A 66 0.31 -5.60 -9.00
CA PHE A 66 -0.15 -4.26 -8.63
C PHE A 66 -0.58 -4.21 -7.15
N ARG A 67 -1.38 -5.19 -6.69
CA ARG A 67 -1.84 -5.28 -5.29
C ARG A 67 -0.70 -5.49 -4.30
N ASN A 68 0.30 -6.29 -4.66
CA ASN A 68 1.47 -6.50 -3.82
C ASN A 68 2.23 -5.18 -3.63
N LEU A 69 2.41 -4.39 -4.70
CA LEU A 69 3.06 -3.09 -4.63
C LEU A 69 2.23 -2.05 -3.87
N MET A 70 0.89 -2.09 -3.99
CA MET A 70 0.00 -1.23 -3.21
C MET A 70 0.15 -1.46 -1.70
N ALA A 71 0.42 -2.68 -1.24
CA ALA A 71 0.57 -2.98 0.19
C ALA A 71 1.78 -2.29 0.84
N GLU A 72 2.76 -1.90 0.03
CA GLU A 72 3.97 -1.18 0.46
C GLU A 72 3.84 0.35 0.31
N LEU A 73 2.75 0.82 -0.30
CA LEU A 73 2.56 2.22 -0.68
C LEU A 73 1.33 2.81 0.02
N ASP A 74 1.42 4.11 0.32
CA ASP A 74 0.36 4.87 0.98
C ASP A 74 -0.23 5.93 0.03
N TRP A 75 -0.33 5.61 -1.27
CA TRP A 75 -0.89 6.56 -2.25
C TRP A 75 -2.41 6.71 -2.06
N ASN A 76 -2.95 7.82 -2.56
CA ASN A 76 -4.40 8.02 -2.58
C ASN A 76 -5.05 7.17 -3.70
N THR A 77 -6.37 6.96 -3.57
CA THR A 77 -7.16 6.14 -4.50
C THR A 77 -7.07 6.62 -5.96
N GLU A 78 -7.11 7.93 -6.20
CA GLU A 78 -7.03 8.51 -7.55
C GLU A 78 -5.68 8.18 -8.22
N ALA A 79 -4.58 8.26 -7.47
CA ALA A 79 -3.26 7.89 -7.95
C ALA A 79 -3.17 6.40 -8.30
N TYR A 80 -3.79 5.53 -7.49
CA TYR A 80 -3.89 4.11 -7.81
C TYR A 80 -4.72 3.83 -9.06
N ILE A 81 -5.87 4.48 -9.22
CA ILE A 81 -6.73 4.31 -10.41
C ILE A 81 -5.99 4.78 -11.67
N ALA A 82 -5.34 5.96 -11.60
CA ALA A 82 -4.59 6.51 -12.72
C ALA A 82 -3.44 5.58 -13.13
N GLN A 83 -2.66 5.07 -12.17
CA GLN A 83 -1.54 4.18 -12.46
C GLN A 83 -2.01 2.81 -12.96
N PHE A 84 -3.05 2.24 -12.35
CA PHE A 84 -3.61 0.96 -12.75
C PHE A 84 -4.12 1.02 -14.19
N THR A 85 -4.89 2.07 -14.51
CA THR A 85 -5.43 2.27 -15.85
C THR A 85 -4.33 2.56 -16.86
N ARG A 86 -3.30 3.33 -16.50
CA ARG A 86 -2.14 3.56 -17.36
C ARG A 86 -1.45 2.25 -17.74
N GLY A 87 -1.18 1.37 -16.78
CA GLY A 87 -0.46 0.12 -16.98
C GLY A 87 -1.24 -0.99 -17.68
N LEU A 88 -2.57 -0.90 -17.80
CA LEU A 88 -3.38 -1.90 -18.51
C LEU A 88 -2.99 -2.06 -19.98
N HIS A 89 -3.06 -3.30 -20.46
CA HIS A 89 -2.79 -3.64 -21.86
C HIS A 89 -3.85 -3.04 -22.77
N TRP A 90 -3.46 -2.57 -23.96
CA TRP A 90 -4.36 -1.84 -24.88
C TRP A 90 -5.63 -2.62 -25.25
N LYS A 91 -5.52 -3.94 -25.48
CA LYS A 91 -6.69 -4.80 -25.75
C LYS A 91 -7.69 -4.83 -24.60
N VAL A 92 -7.20 -4.78 -23.36
CA VAL A 92 -8.09 -4.76 -22.18
C VAL A 92 -8.80 -3.41 -22.10
N LYS A 93 -8.09 -2.31 -22.38
CA LYS A 93 -8.68 -0.95 -22.46
C LYS A 93 -9.76 -0.87 -23.54
N GLU A 94 -9.52 -1.47 -24.71
CA GLU A 94 -10.47 -1.54 -25.81
C GLU A 94 -11.74 -2.32 -25.45
N LEU A 95 -11.59 -3.48 -24.79
CA LEU A 95 -12.73 -4.27 -24.31
C LEU A 95 -13.57 -3.53 -23.26
N LEU A 96 -12.92 -2.79 -22.37
CA LEU A 96 -13.62 -1.96 -21.37
C LEU A 96 -14.40 -0.83 -22.07
N SER A 97 -13.77 -0.16 -23.02
CA SER A 97 -14.40 0.92 -23.80
C SER A 97 -15.61 0.43 -24.60
N THR A 98 -15.54 -0.79 -25.13
CA THR A 98 -16.66 -1.40 -25.86
C THR A 98 -17.83 -1.74 -24.94
N LYS A 99 -17.58 -2.20 -23.71
CA LYS A 99 -18.63 -2.50 -22.73
C LYS A 99 -19.34 -1.25 -22.22
N ASP A 100 -18.62 -0.14 -22.08
CA ASP A 100 -19.21 1.14 -21.67
C ASP A 100 -20.06 1.78 -22.78
N ASN A 101 -19.87 1.37 -24.04
CA ASN A 101 -20.61 1.87 -25.21
C ASN A 101 -21.80 0.98 -25.63
N ILE A 102 -22.23 0.03 -24.79
CA ILE A 102 -23.48 -0.69 -25.06
C ILE A 102 -24.61 0.23 -24.57
N PRO A 103 -25.44 0.81 -25.46
CA PRO A 103 -26.59 1.57 -25.01
C PRO A 103 -27.52 0.57 -24.32
N THR A 104 -27.72 0.76 -23.01
CA THR A 104 -28.72 0.01 -22.26
C THR A 104 -30.08 0.41 -22.82
N THR A 105 -30.56 -0.30 -23.83
CA THR A 105 -31.91 -0.14 -24.36
C THR A 105 -32.87 -0.47 -23.23
N THR A 106 -33.42 0.59 -22.62
CA THR A 106 -34.55 0.52 -21.68
C THR A 106 -35.84 0.67 -22.46
#